data_AF-A0A7L3ZJJ5-F1
#
_entry.id   AF-A0A7L3ZJJ5-F1
#
_cell.length_a   1.000
_cell.length_b   1.000
_cell.length_c   1.000
_cell.angle_alpha   90.00
_cell.angle_beta   90.00
_cell.angle_gamma   90.00
#
_symmetry.space_group_name_H-M   'P 1'
#
loop_
_entity.id
_entity.type
_entity.pdbx_description
1 polymer ?
#
loop_
_entity_poly.entity_id
_entity_poly.type
_entity_poly.pdbx_seq_one_letter_code
_entity_poly.pdbx_strand_id
1 'polypeptide(L)'
;LLEIRAVAVRTVAIKGVRSSRYLCMDEAGRLRGQLRYSTEDCSFEEEIRPDGYNVYKSKKYGISVSLSSPKQRQQFKGKDFLPLSHFLPMINTVPVESTDFGEYGDYSQAFEPEVYSSPLETDSMDPFGIASKLSPVKSPSFQK
;
A
#
# COMPACT_ATOMS: atom_id res chain seq x y z
N LEU A 1 -5.23 -2.03 2.99
CA LEU A 1 -4.59 -1.29 1.88
C LEU A 1 -4.34 -2.22 0.71
N LEU A 2 -4.68 -1.76 -0.50
CA LEU A 2 -4.43 -2.45 -1.76
C LEU A 2 -3.50 -1.59 -2.61
N GLU A 3 -2.59 -2.24 -3.31
CA GLU A 3 -1.77 -1.68 -4.36
C GLU A 3 -2.39 -2.09 -5.70
N ILE A 4 -2.66 -1.12 -6.57
CA ILE A 4 -3.21 -1.33 -7.90
C ILE A 4 -2.15 -0.92 -8.90
N ARG A 5 -1.72 -1.86 -9.76
CA ARG A 5 -0.72 -1.62 -10.81
C ARG A 5 -1.29 -1.94 -12.18
N ALA A 6 -1.10 -1.04 -13.13
CA ALA A 6 -1.40 -1.33 -14.53
C ALA A 6 -0.41 -2.39 -15.05
N VAL A 7 -0.94 -3.43 -15.68
CA VAL A 7 -0.16 -4.49 -16.36
C VAL A 7 -0.32 -4.45 -17.88
N ALA A 8 -1.41 -3.86 -18.36
CA ALA A 8 -1.64 -3.54 -19.77
C ALA A 8 -2.63 -2.37 -19.87
N VAL A 9 -2.93 -1.92 -21.09
CA VAL A 9 -3.94 -0.87 -21.32
C VAL A 9 -5.28 -1.32 -20.73
N ARG A 10 -5.80 -0.53 -19.78
CA ARG A 10 -7.02 -0.82 -19.01
C ARG A 10 -6.99 -2.13 -18.23
N THR A 11 -5.84 -2.76 -18.03
CA THR A 11 -5.74 -3.99 -17.24
C THR A 11 -4.88 -3.77 -16.02
N VAL A 12 -5.39 -4.14 -14.85
CA VAL A 12 -4.71 -3.96 -13.58
C VAL A 12 -4.47 -5.28 -12.86
N ALA A 13 -3.40 -5.33 -12.07
CA ALA A 13 -3.19 -6.31 -11.02
C ALA A 13 -3.42 -5.62 -9.66
N ILE A 14 -4.10 -6.31 -8.76
CA ILE A 14 -4.44 -5.80 -7.42
C ILE A 14 -3.73 -6.67 -6.39
N LYS A 15 -2.95 -6.06 -5.50
CA LYS A 15 -2.18 -6.76 -4.46
C LYS A 15 -2.48 -6.19 -3.08
N GLY A 16 -2.68 -7.05 -2.09
CA GLY A 16 -2.77 -6.63 -0.69
C GLY A 16 -1.38 -6.30 -0.14
N VAL A 17 -1.19 -5.06 0.33
CA VAL A 17 0.12 -4.59 0.82
C VAL A 17 0.59 -5.43 2.02
N ARG A 18 -0.26 -5.58 3.05
CA ARG A 18 0.10 -6.32 4.27
C ARG A 18 0.23 -7.83 4.06
N SER A 19 -0.61 -8.41 3.20
CA SER A 19 -0.62 -9.86 2.99
C SER A 19 0.36 -10.32 1.92
N SER A 20 0.91 -9.39 1.13
CA SER A 20 1.72 -9.65 -0.06
C SER A 20 1.06 -10.62 -1.06
N ARG A 21 -0.28 -10.66 -1.09
CA ARG A 21 -1.06 -11.55 -1.96
C ARG A 21 -1.77 -10.78 -3.07
N TYR A 22 -1.72 -11.32 -4.28
CA TYR A 22 -2.50 -10.87 -5.42
C TYR A 22 -3.96 -11.31 -5.26
N LEU A 23 -4.88 -10.42 -5.61
CA LEU A 23 -6.28 -10.75 -5.79
C LEU A 23 -6.44 -11.52 -7.10
N CYS A 24 -6.93 -12.74 -7.02
CA CYS A 24 -7.17 -13.60 -8.19
C CYS A 24 -8.59 -14.15 -8.15
N MET A 25 -9.11 -14.49 -9.32
CA MET A 25 -10.45 -15.02 -9.52
C MET A 25 -10.38 -16.46 -10.04
N ASP A 26 -11.29 -17.32 -9.59
CA ASP A 26 -11.50 -18.64 -10.19
C ASP A 26 -12.67 -18.65 -11.18
N GLU A 27 -12.88 -19.79 -11.84
CA GLU A 27 -13.96 -19.97 -12.82
C GLU A 27 -15.38 -19.75 -12.28
N ALA A 28 -15.58 -19.89 -10.97
CA ALA A 28 -16.84 -19.61 -10.31
C ALA A 28 -17.00 -18.12 -9.95
N GLY A 29 -16.02 -17.28 -10.30
CA GLY A 29 -15.98 -15.86 -9.97
C GLY A 29 -15.61 -15.58 -8.50
N ARG A 30 -15.11 -16.58 -7.76
CA ARG A 30 -14.71 -16.40 -6.36
C ARG A 30 -13.34 -15.74 -6.30
N LEU A 31 -13.22 -14.77 -5.41
CA LEU A 31 -11.98 -14.02 -5.19
C LEU A 31 -11.14 -14.70 -4.12
N ARG A 32 -9.83 -14.85 -4.38
CA ARG A 32 -8.87 -15.45 -3.45
C ARG A 32 -7.55 -14.69 -3.49
N GLY A 33 -6.83 -14.70 -2.36
CA GLY A 33 -5.49 -14.11 -2.27
C GLY A 33 -4.39 -15.14 -2.56
N GLN A 34 -3.65 -14.97 -3.66
CA GLN A 34 -2.54 -15.85 -4.04
C GLN A 34 -1.18 -15.17 -3.86
N LEU A 35 -0.16 -15.92 -3.46
CA LEU A 35 1.22 -15.39 -3.34
C LEU A 35 1.88 -15.20 -4.70
N ARG A 36 1.60 -16.12 -5.63
CA ARG A 36 2.14 -16.07 -7.00
C ARG A 36 1.17 -15.34 -7.91
N TYR A 37 1.72 -14.48 -8.76
CA TYR A 37 0.95 -13.78 -9.78
C TYR A 37 0.72 -14.71 -10.98
N SER A 38 -0.52 -14.76 -11.46
CA SER A 38 -0.90 -15.38 -12.72
C SER A 38 -1.69 -14.38 -13.54
N THR A 39 -1.24 -14.05 -14.75
CA THR A 39 -1.89 -13.04 -15.59
C THR A 39 -3.33 -13.40 -15.91
N GLU A 40 -3.61 -14.68 -16.14
CA GLU A 40 -4.95 -15.14 -16.52
C GLU A 40 -6.01 -15.01 -15.41
N ASP A 41 -5.60 -15.19 -14.15
CA ASP A 41 -6.53 -15.27 -13.01
C ASP A 41 -6.45 -14.02 -12.11
N CYS A 42 -5.33 -13.29 -12.13
CA CYS A 42 -5.03 -12.17 -11.22
C CYS A 42 -4.96 -10.80 -11.93
N SER A 43 -5.39 -10.74 -13.20
CA SER A 43 -5.52 -9.48 -13.93
C SER A 43 -6.98 -9.19 -14.28
N PHE A 44 -7.34 -7.91 -14.21
CA PHE A 44 -8.71 -7.47 -14.43
C PHE A 44 -8.74 -6.24 -15.33
N GLU A 45 -9.68 -6.22 -16.28
CA GLU A 45 -9.98 -5.04 -17.07
C GLU A 45 -10.72 -4.02 -16.20
N GLU A 46 -10.14 -2.85 -16.02
CA GLU A 46 -10.70 -1.71 -15.29
C GLU A 46 -11.54 -0.84 -16.23
N GLU A 47 -12.79 -0.58 -15.84
CA GLU A 47 -13.72 0.29 -16.54
C GLU A 47 -14.39 1.25 -15.55
N ILE A 48 -14.38 2.55 -15.86
CA ILE A 48 -15.14 3.56 -15.13
C ILE A 48 -16.55 3.58 -15.68
N ARG A 49 -17.55 3.33 -14.83
CA ARG A 49 -18.96 3.32 -15.20
C ARG A 49 -19.56 4.74 -15.16
N PRO A 50 -20.71 4.97 -15.81
CA PRO A 50 -21.36 6.29 -15.83
C PRO A 50 -21.74 6.86 -14.46
N ASP A 51 -21.81 6.01 -13.44
CA ASP A 51 -22.04 6.40 -12.04
C ASP A 51 -20.76 6.88 -11.33
N GLY A 52 -19.60 6.85 -12.00
CA GLY A 52 -18.30 7.27 -11.46
C GLY A 52 -17.56 6.19 -10.68
N TYR A 53 -18.10 4.96 -10.60
CA TYR A 53 -17.44 3.85 -9.92
C TYR A 53 -16.63 3.00 -10.90
N ASN A 54 -15.57 2.36 -10.40
CA ASN A 54 -14.77 1.42 -11.16
C ASN A 54 -15.35 0.01 -11.06
N VAL A 55 -15.40 -0.69 -12.18
CA VAL A 55 -15.66 -2.12 -12.27
C VAL A 55 -14.38 -2.80 -12.78
N TYR A 56 -14.03 -3.93 -12.16
CA TYR A 56 -12.89 -4.74 -12.56
C TYR A 56 -13.40 -6.08 -13.08
N LYS A 57 -13.10 -6.45 -14.32
CA LYS A 57 -13.63 -7.65 -14.97
C LYS A 57 -12.54 -8.64 -15.35
N SER A 58 -12.71 -9.92 -15.01
CA SER A 58 -11.82 -10.95 -15.52
C SER A 58 -12.09 -11.16 -17.01
N LYS A 59 -11.05 -10.99 -17.84
CA LYS A 59 -11.14 -11.25 -19.28
C LYS A 59 -11.38 -12.74 -19.57
N LYS A 60 -10.74 -13.63 -18.80
CA LYS A 60 -10.84 -15.08 -18.95
C LYS A 60 -12.25 -15.60 -18.63
N TYR A 61 -12.85 -15.12 -17.54
CA TYR A 61 -14.14 -15.63 -17.07
C TYR A 61 -15.33 -14.76 -17.47
N GLY A 62 -15.10 -13.52 -17.92
CA GLY A 62 -16.16 -12.57 -18.23
C GLY A 62 -16.96 -12.12 -17.01
N ILE A 63 -16.45 -12.36 -15.79
CA ILE A 63 -17.11 -12.06 -14.52
C ILE A 63 -16.44 -10.86 -13.85
N SER A 64 -17.24 -9.94 -13.31
CA SER A 64 -16.73 -8.81 -12.52
C SER A 64 -16.29 -9.24 -11.12
N VAL A 65 -15.21 -8.63 -10.64
CA VAL A 65 -14.80 -8.66 -9.24
C VAL A 65 -15.99 -8.19 -8.40
N SER A 66 -16.35 -8.99 -7.40
CA SER A 66 -17.51 -8.73 -6.56
C SER A 66 -17.30 -9.31 -5.17
N LEU A 67 -17.71 -8.56 -4.15
CA LEU A 67 -17.72 -9.02 -2.76
C LEU A 67 -19.01 -9.79 -2.39
N SER A 68 -19.83 -10.15 -3.39
CA SER A 68 -21.04 -10.95 -3.17
C SER A 68 -20.75 -12.32 -2.57
N SER A 69 -21.57 -12.70 -1.59
CA SER A 69 -21.60 -14.04 -1.02
C SER A 69 -22.04 -15.09 -2.06
N PRO A 70 -21.77 -16.40 -1.82
CA PRO A 70 -22.23 -17.46 -2.72
C PRO A 70 -23.75 -17.44 -2.94
N LYS A 71 -24.54 -17.14 -1.90
CA LYS A 71 -26.00 -17.01 -1.99
C LYS A 71 -26.42 -15.86 -2.91
N GLN A 72 -25.80 -14.68 -2.75
CA GLN A 72 -26.07 -13.53 -3.62
C GLN A 72 -25.69 -13.83 -5.08
N ARG A 73 -24.55 -14.49 -5.32
CA ARG A 73 -24.14 -14.88 -6.67
C ARG A 73 -25.12 -15.85 -7.32
N GLN A 74 -25.66 -16.80 -6.55
CA GLN A 74 -26.69 -17.70 -7.04
C GLN A 74 -27.99 -16.96 -7.39
N GLN A 75 -28.43 -16.01 -6.56
CA GLN A 75 -29.63 -15.20 -6.81
C GLN A 75 -29.50 -14.27 -8.03
N PHE A 76 -28.27 -13.84 -8.34
CA PHE A 76 -27.97 -12.96 -9.48
C PHE A 76 -27.42 -13.72 -10.68
N LYS A 77 -27.46 -15.06 -10.66
CA LYS A 77 -27.04 -15.88 -11.80
C LYS A 77 -27.92 -15.57 -13.01
N GLY A 78 -27.29 -15.23 -14.14
CA GLY A 78 -27.98 -14.85 -15.38
C GLY A 78 -28.43 -13.39 -15.44
N LYS A 79 -28.13 -12.57 -14.42
CA LYS A 79 -28.27 -11.11 -14.50
C LYS A 79 -26.99 -10.48 -15.03
N ASP A 80 -27.14 -9.31 -15.64
CA ASP A 80 -26.01 -8.57 -16.25
C ASP A 80 -25.05 -7.94 -15.23
N PHE A 81 -25.41 -7.96 -13.94
CA PHE A 81 -24.61 -7.38 -12.88
C PHE A 81 -24.56 -8.27 -11.64
N LEU A 82 -23.46 -8.12 -10.88
CA LEU A 82 -23.30 -8.70 -9.56
C LEU A 82 -23.38 -7.60 -8.49
N PRO A 83 -24.04 -7.85 -7.35
CA PRO A 83 -23.98 -6.91 -6.23
C PRO A 83 -22.54 -6.67 -5.76
N LEU A 84 -22.27 -5.52 -5.15
CA LEU A 84 -20.95 -5.20 -4.57
C LEU A 84 -19.79 -5.36 -5.57
N SER A 85 -19.99 -4.92 -6.81
CA SER A 85 -19.02 -4.99 -7.92
C SER A 85 -18.52 -3.63 -8.41
N HIS A 86 -19.14 -2.54 -7.93
CA HIS A 86 -18.76 -1.16 -8.22
C HIS A 86 -17.94 -0.65 -7.05
N PHE A 87 -16.72 -0.19 -7.32
CA PHE A 87 -15.76 0.22 -6.30
C PHE A 87 -15.34 1.68 -6.51
N LEU A 88 -15.29 2.44 -5.44
CA LEU A 88 -14.72 3.79 -5.43
C LEU A 88 -13.31 3.71 -4.82
N PRO A 89 -12.23 4.00 -5.58
CA PRO A 89 -10.89 4.06 -5.03
C PRO A 89 -10.78 5.17 -3.98
N MET A 90 -10.42 4.80 -2.75
CA MET A 90 -10.22 5.74 -1.65
C MET A 90 -8.73 5.94 -1.41
N ILE A 91 -8.31 7.18 -1.13
CA ILE A 91 -6.94 7.47 -0.70
C ILE A 91 -6.67 6.84 0.67
N ASN A 92 -5.47 6.30 0.84
CA ASN A 92 -5.08 5.73 2.12
C ASN A 92 -4.85 6.84 3.15
N THR A 93 -5.49 6.72 4.32
CA THR A 93 -5.31 7.65 5.45
C THR A 93 -4.50 7.06 6.60
N VAL A 94 -4.17 5.77 6.53
CA VAL A 94 -3.40 5.07 7.56
C VAL A 94 -1.90 5.15 7.23
N PRO A 95 -1.03 5.58 8.17
CA PRO A 95 0.42 5.51 7.98
C PRO A 95 0.83 4.07 7.64
N VAL A 96 1.53 3.89 6.53
CA VAL A 96 2.08 2.58 6.17
C VAL A 96 3.45 2.49 6.83
N GLU A 97 3.57 1.68 7.88
CA GLU A 97 4.89 1.30 8.39
C GLU A 97 5.63 0.56 7.28
N SER A 98 6.73 1.13 6.81
CA SER A 98 7.62 0.49 5.86
C SER A 98 8.28 -0.70 6.56
N THR A 99 7.83 -1.92 6.25
CA THR A 99 8.58 -3.13 6.62
C THR A 99 9.79 -3.23 5.71
N ASP A 100 10.82 -2.43 5.98
CA ASP A 100 12.16 -2.66 5.45
C ASP A 100 12.75 -3.86 6.21
N PHE A 101 12.63 -5.03 5.59
CA PHE A 101 13.34 -6.22 6.02
C PHE A 101 14.82 -6.08 5.64
N GLY A 102 15.60 -5.50 6.55
CA GLY A 102 17.05 -5.64 6.73
C GLY A 102 17.94 -5.80 5.49
N GLU A 103 18.53 -4.69 5.04
CA GLU A 103 19.78 -4.72 4.27
C GLU A 103 20.95 -4.55 5.25
N TYR A 104 21.75 -5.61 5.40
CA TYR A 104 23.02 -5.57 6.13
C TYR A 104 24.01 -4.68 5.36
N GLY A 105 24.30 -3.49 5.89
CA GLY A 105 25.29 -2.56 5.32
C GLY A 105 25.45 -1.27 6.12
N ASP A 106 26.20 -1.37 7.22
CA ASP A 106 27.12 -0.38 7.82
C ASP A 106 26.95 1.15 7.58
N TYR A 107 26.80 1.89 8.69
CA TYR A 107 26.87 3.37 8.90
C TYR A 107 26.10 4.31 7.95
N SER A 108 24.83 4.58 8.25
CA SER A 108 24.31 5.96 8.20
C SER A 108 23.21 6.19 9.23
N GLN A 109 23.40 7.26 9.98
CA GLN A 109 22.79 7.60 11.26
C GLN A 109 21.31 7.93 11.13
N ALA A 110 20.52 7.40 12.07
CA ALA A 110 19.09 7.62 12.23
C ALA A 110 18.71 9.12 12.15
N PHE A 111 17.89 9.47 11.16
CA PHE A 111 17.05 10.66 11.22
C PHE A 111 15.77 10.30 11.96
N GLU A 112 15.82 10.41 13.28
CA GLU A 112 14.66 10.33 14.17
C GLU A 112 13.70 11.53 13.93
N PRO A 113 12.35 11.35 13.97
CA PRO A 113 11.39 12.43 13.77
C PRO A 113 11.12 13.27 15.03
N GLU A 114 11.92 13.13 16.09
CA GLU A 114 11.73 13.79 17.40
C GLU A 114 12.02 15.32 17.41
N VAL A 115 12.28 15.95 16.26
CA VAL A 115 12.73 17.36 16.16
C VAL A 115 11.62 18.37 16.47
N TYR A 116 10.35 17.97 16.60
CA TYR A 116 9.22 18.91 16.68
C TYR A 116 8.42 18.94 17.99
N SER A 117 8.91 18.34 19.08
CA SER A 117 8.09 18.18 20.31
C SER A 117 8.50 18.98 21.55
N SER A 118 9.65 19.68 21.58
CA SER A 118 10.07 20.47 22.76
C SER A 118 10.05 21.98 22.51
N PRO A 119 9.56 22.80 23.45
CA PRO A 119 9.71 24.26 23.38
C PRO A 119 11.20 24.63 23.33
N LEU A 120 11.60 25.44 22.35
CA LEU A 120 12.97 25.95 22.23
C LEU A 120 13.38 26.68 23.52
N GLU A 121 14.45 26.23 24.17
CA GLU A 121 15.03 26.91 25.34
C GLU A 121 15.81 28.15 24.86
N THR A 122 15.13 29.29 24.76
CA THR A 122 15.70 30.55 24.22
C THR A 122 16.79 31.18 25.08
N ASP A 123 17.01 30.68 26.31
CA ASP A 123 18.04 31.14 27.24
C ASP A 123 19.25 30.19 27.30
N SER A 124 19.27 29.15 26.46
CA SER A 124 20.39 28.22 26.34
C SER A 124 21.37 28.67 25.23
N MET A 125 22.67 28.49 25.46
CA MET A 125 23.72 28.70 24.44
C MET A 125 23.71 27.62 23.34
N ASP A 126 22.97 26.52 23.54
CA ASP A 126 22.76 25.45 22.57
C ASP A 126 21.25 25.13 22.48
N PRO A 127 20.43 26.05 21.95
CA PRO A 127 18.96 25.93 21.95
C PRO A 127 18.46 24.77 21.08
N PHE A 128 19.33 24.17 20.26
CA PHE A 128 19.03 23.02 19.41
C PHE A 128 19.69 21.71 19.90
N GLY A 129 20.43 21.75 21.01
CA GLY A 129 21.10 20.57 21.58
C GLY A 129 22.11 19.87 20.65
N ILE A 130 22.61 20.58 19.63
CA ILE A 130 23.47 20.00 18.59
C ILE A 130 24.90 19.88 19.11
N ALA A 131 25.36 20.88 19.86
CA ALA A 131 26.73 20.90 20.41
C ALA A 131 26.88 19.88 21.55
N SER A 132 25.82 19.64 22.30
CA SER A 132 25.78 18.71 23.44
C SER A 132 25.88 17.23 23.04
N LYS A 133 25.54 16.89 21.80
CA LYS A 133 25.62 15.53 21.23
C LYS A 133 26.97 15.21 20.57
N LEU A 134 27.83 16.21 20.41
CA LEU A 134 29.18 16.01 19.90
C LEU A 134 30.13 15.76 21.07
N SER A 135 31.00 14.75 20.96
CA SER A 135 32.04 14.52 21.95
C SER A 135 32.93 15.78 22.05
N PRO A 136 33.42 16.16 23.25
CA PRO A 136 34.25 17.35 23.41
C PRO A 136 35.47 17.28 22.49
N VAL A 137 35.50 18.11 21.44
CA VAL A 137 36.65 18.20 20.55
C VAL A 137 37.76 18.91 21.31
N LYS A 138 38.72 18.15 21.84
CA LYS A 138 39.92 18.72 22.46
C LYS A 138 40.76 19.41 21.38
N SER A 139 40.86 20.73 21.48
CA SER A 139 41.75 21.51 20.64
C SER A 139 43.22 21.12 20.92
N PRO A 140 44.04 20.82 19.89
CA PRO A 140 45.45 20.47 20.07
C PRO A 140 46.30 21.59 20.71
N SER A 141 45.80 22.83 20.70
CA SER A 141 46.55 24.02 21.08
C SER A 141 46.67 24.27 22.59
N PHE A 142 46.05 23.45 23.44
CA PHE A 142 46.04 23.65 24.91
C PHE A 142 46.58 22.45 25.71
N GLN A 143 47.43 21.61 25.10
CA GLN A 143 48.20 20.65 25.87
C GLN A 143 49.54 21.28 26.27
N LYS A 144 49.64 21.70 27.54
CA LYS A 144 50.90 22.01 28.21
C LYS A 144 50.91 21.34 29.57
#